data_AF-A0A849CA93-F1
#
_entry.id   AF-A0A849CA93-F1
#
_cell.length_a   1.000
_cell.length_b   1.000
_cell.length_c   1.000
_cell.angle_alpha   90.00
_cell.angle_beta   90.00
_cell.angle_gamma   90.00
#
_symmetry.space_group_name_H-M   'P 1'
#
loop_
_entity.id
_entity.type
_entity.pdbx_description
1 polymer ?
#
loop_
_entity_poly.entity_id
_entity_poly.type
_entity_poly.pdbx_seq_one_letter_code
_entity_poly.pdbx_strand_id
1 'polypeptide(L)'
;MSEEIFLDPERTQSLITSLNSSADTLAGIHASDMMAQTLLTLTTLIPGTAIHSAYLTGVTKADTAMDSTAERVRVLAVRTDNGRATMTTAEKLSADKFAQVIGGR
;
A
#
# COMPACT_ATOMS: atom_id res chain seq x y z
N MET A 1 6.06 16.15 28.36
CA MET A 1 5.41 17.04 27.38
C MET A 1 5.06 16.18 26.18
N SER A 2 3.78 16.03 25.87
CA SER A 2 3.33 15.41 24.62
C SER A 2 3.68 16.36 23.48
N GLU A 3 4.42 15.89 22.49
CA GLU A 3 4.63 16.60 21.24
C GLU A 3 3.26 16.78 20.57
N GLU A 4 2.79 18.03 20.45
CA GLU A 4 1.55 18.33 19.72
C GLU A 4 1.83 18.13 18.23
N ILE A 5 1.56 16.92 17.75
CA ILE A 5 1.62 16.60 16.33
C ILE A 5 0.34 17.13 15.70
N PHE A 6 0.42 18.28 15.03
CA PHE A 6 -0.64 18.77 14.17
C PHE A 6 -0.66 17.93 12.90
N LEU A 7 -1.74 17.17 12.71
CA LEU A 7 -1.95 16.37 11.51
C LEU A 7 -2.73 17.19 10.49
N ASP A 8 -2.19 17.40 9.30
CA ASP A 8 -2.95 17.95 8.18
C ASP A 8 -3.87 16.85 7.61
N PRO A 9 -5.21 16.95 7.79
CA PRO A 9 -6.13 15.89 7.41
C PRO A 9 -6.23 15.74 5.89
N GLU A 10 -6.09 16.83 5.12
CA GLU A 10 -6.18 16.80 3.66
C GLU A 10 -4.95 16.14 3.05
N ARG A 11 -3.76 16.47 3.55
CA ARG A 11 -2.50 15.82 3.12
C ARG A 11 -2.49 14.34 3.49
N THR A 12 -2.98 13.99 4.67
CA THR A 12 -3.04 12.60 5.13
C THR A 12 -4.02 11.79 4.28
N GLN A 13 -5.19 12.36 3.96
CA GLN A 13 -6.16 11.73 3.06
C GLN A 13 -5.60 11.54 1.64
N SER A 14 -4.87 12.54 1.14
CA SER A 14 -4.20 12.46 -0.16
C SER A 14 -3.14 11.35 -0.17
N LEU A 15 -2.35 11.23 0.90
CA LEU A 15 -1.37 10.16 1.06
C LEU A 15 -2.02 8.76 1.06
N ILE A 16 -3.10 8.57 1.81
CA ILE A 16 -3.86 7.30 1.83
C ILE A 16 -4.33 6.94 0.42
N THR A 17 -4.85 7.92 -0.32
CA THR A 17 -5.30 7.73 -1.71
C THR A 17 -4.14 7.32 -2.62
N SER A 18 -2.99 7.99 -2.51
CA SER A 18 -1.79 7.64 -3.28
C SER A 18 -1.25 6.25 -2.94
N LEU A 19 -1.29 5.84 -1.67
CA LEU A 19 -0.87 4.51 -1.24
C LEU A 19 -1.77 3.43 -1.84
N ASN A 20 -3.10 3.61 -1.77
CA ASN A 20 -4.04 2.67 -2.37
C ASN A 20 -3.86 2.56 -3.89
N SER A 21 -3.74 3.70 -4.59
CA SER A 21 -3.48 3.70 -6.04
C SER A 21 -2.15 3.02 -6.40
N SER A 22 -1.12 3.21 -5.58
CA SER A 22 0.18 2.53 -5.76
C SER A 22 0.06 1.02 -5.54
N ALA A 23 -0.69 0.59 -4.54
CA ALA A 23 -0.95 -0.82 -4.29
C ALA A 23 -1.73 -1.47 -5.44
N ASP A 24 -2.73 -0.78 -5.99
CA ASP A 24 -3.50 -1.29 -7.13
C ASP A 24 -2.65 -1.34 -8.41
N THR A 25 -1.77 -0.36 -8.60
CA THR A 25 -0.80 -0.38 -9.70
C THR A 25 0.15 -1.58 -9.57
N LEU A 26 0.69 -1.83 -8.37
CA LEU A 26 1.56 -2.98 -8.11
C LEU A 26 0.83 -4.31 -8.29
N ALA A 27 -0.40 -4.42 -7.79
CA ALA A 27 -1.23 -5.61 -7.94
C ALA A 27 -1.64 -5.87 -9.40
N GLY A 28 -1.68 -4.84 -10.24
CA GLY A 28 -1.91 -4.97 -11.67
C GLY A 28 -0.66 -5.32 -12.50
N ILE A 29 0.53 -5.33 -11.89
CA ILE A 29 1.76 -5.78 -12.57
C ILE A 29 1.84 -7.29 -12.43
N HIS A 30 1.42 -7.98 -13.48
CA HIS A 30 1.56 -9.42 -13.60
C HIS A 30 2.69 -9.73 -14.59
N ALA A 31 3.86 -10.11 -14.08
CA ALA A 31 4.95 -10.61 -14.90
C ALA A 31 4.54 -11.87 -15.66
N SER A 32 3.57 -12.64 -15.15
CA SER A 32 2.90 -13.75 -15.85
C SER A 32 2.24 -13.35 -17.18
N ASP A 33 1.73 -12.12 -17.32
CA ASP A 33 1.08 -11.68 -18.56
C ASP A 33 2.10 -11.49 -19.68
N MET A 34 3.28 -10.94 -19.34
CA MET A 34 4.43 -10.90 -20.25
C MET A 34 5.04 -12.29 -20.48
N MET A 35 4.84 -13.21 -19.53
CA MET A 35 5.26 -14.60 -19.63
C MET A 35 4.49 -15.35 -20.71
N ALA A 36 3.18 -15.13 -20.88
CA ALA A 36 2.40 -15.84 -21.90
C ALA A 36 3.00 -15.70 -23.32
N GLN A 37 3.50 -14.51 -23.65
CA GLN A 37 4.06 -14.22 -24.97
C GLN A 37 5.51 -14.70 -25.12
N THR A 38 6.34 -14.46 -24.10
CA THR A 38 7.78 -14.78 -24.11
C THR A 38 8.05 -16.25 -23.84
N LEU A 39 7.26 -16.87 -22.95
CA LEU A 39 7.33 -18.29 -22.68
C LEU A 39 6.88 -19.10 -23.88
N LEU A 40 5.87 -18.68 -24.65
CA LEU A 40 5.48 -19.39 -25.87
C LEU A 40 6.65 -19.47 -26.88
N THR A 41 7.46 -18.41 -26.95
CA THR A 41 8.68 -18.40 -27.78
C THR A 41 9.81 -19.25 -27.19
N LEU A 42 10.00 -19.22 -25.87
CA LEU A 42 11.06 -19.99 -25.20
C LEU A 42 10.72 -21.48 -25.05
N THR A 43 9.47 -21.84 -24.80
CA THR A 43 9.00 -23.25 -24.72
C THR A 43 9.04 -23.94 -26.06
N THR A 44 8.85 -23.20 -27.17
CA THR A 44 8.99 -23.76 -28.52
C THR A 44 10.44 -23.93 -28.93
N LEU A 45 11.35 -23.05 -28.47
CA LEU A 45 12.77 -23.08 -28.86
C LEU A 45 13.66 -23.93 -27.94
N ILE A 46 13.40 -23.96 -26.62
CA ILE A 46 14.26 -24.59 -25.61
C ILE A 46 13.50 -25.30 -24.46
N PRO A 47 12.52 -26.16 -24.76
CA PRO A 47 11.76 -26.87 -23.73
C PRO A 47 12.69 -27.75 -22.87
N GLY A 48 12.42 -27.79 -21.56
CA GLY A 48 13.16 -28.63 -20.61
C GLY A 48 14.57 -28.17 -20.25
N THR A 49 15.03 -27.02 -20.74
CA THR A 49 16.35 -26.48 -20.38
C THR A 49 16.35 -25.80 -19.01
N ALA A 50 17.53 -25.68 -18.39
CA ALA A 50 17.71 -24.94 -17.14
C ALA A 50 17.34 -23.46 -17.28
N ILE A 51 17.49 -22.87 -18.47
CA ILE A 51 17.07 -21.49 -18.77
C ILE A 51 15.55 -21.38 -18.70
N HIS A 52 14.83 -22.33 -19.30
CA HIS A 52 13.37 -22.38 -19.24
C HIS A 52 12.85 -22.50 -17.80
N SER A 53 13.44 -23.37 -16.98
CA SER A 53 13.01 -23.51 -15.57
C SER A 53 13.36 -22.31 -14.71
N ALA A 54 14.52 -21.69 -14.92
CA ALA A 54 14.94 -20.47 -14.22
C ALA A 54 14.02 -19.29 -14.55
N TYR A 55 13.60 -19.16 -15.82
CA TYR A 55 12.67 -18.12 -16.24
C TYR A 55 11.29 -18.29 -15.61
N LEU A 56 10.70 -19.49 -15.69
CA LEU A 56 9.42 -19.81 -15.02
C LEU A 56 9.46 -19.48 -13.52
N THR A 57 10.50 -19.95 -12.84
CA THR A 57 10.69 -19.72 -11.40
C THR A 57 10.86 -18.23 -11.09
N GLY A 58 11.61 -17.51 -11.94
CA GLY A 58 11.85 -16.08 -11.79
C GLY A 58 10.55 -15.26 -11.90
N VAL A 59 9.71 -15.59 -12.89
CA VAL A 59 8.42 -14.92 -13.08
C VAL A 59 7.49 -15.18 -11.90
N THR A 60 7.31 -16.43 -11.47
CA THR A 60 6.47 -16.75 -10.30
C THR A 60 6.94 -16.01 -9.05
N LYS A 61 8.25 -15.91 -8.84
CA LYS A 61 8.82 -15.15 -7.71
C LYS A 61 8.57 -13.65 -7.84
N ALA A 62 8.65 -13.10 -9.06
CA ALA A 62 8.36 -11.70 -9.31
C ALA A 62 6.89 -11.38 -9.00
N ASP A 63 5.94 -12.17 -9.49
CA ASP A 63 4.52 -11.99 -9.21
C ASP A 63 4.23 -12.05 -7.71
N THR A 64 4.75 -13.07 -7.03
CA THR A 64 4.61 -13.22 -5.57
C THR A 64 5.18 -12.01 -4.82
N ALA A 65 6.30 -11.47 -5.28
CA ALA A 65 6.92 -10.29 -4.67
C ALA A 65 6.09 -9.01 -4.92
N MET A 66 5.50 -8.85 -6.11
CA MET A 66 4.62 -7.73 -6.43
C MET A 66 3.35 -7.76 -5.58
N ASP A 67 2.69 -8.92 -5.49
CA ASP A 67 1.50 -9.12 -4.64
C ASP A 67 1.80 -8.84 -3.17
N SER A 68 2.91 -9.38 -2.65
CA SER A 68 3.33 -9.15 -1.27
C SER A 68 3.62 -7.67 -1.00
N THR A 69 4.21 -6.97 -1.96
CA THR A 69 4.51 -5.54 -1.83
C THR A 69 3.23 -4.72 -1.88
N ALA A 70 2.31 -5.01 -2.80
CA ALA A 70 0.99 -4.37 -2.88
C ALA A 70 0.24 -4.49 -1.54
N GLU A 71 0.23 -5.68 -0.94
CA GLU A 71 -0.43 -5.90 0.35
C GLU A 71 0.20 -5.09 1.49
N ARG A 72 1.54 -5.01 1.54
CA ARG A 72 2.23 -4.17 2.54
C ARG A 72 1.89 -2.70 2.38
N VAL A 73 1.74 -2.20 1.16
CA VAL A 73 1.32 -0.82 0.88
C VAL A 73 -0.12 -0.59 1.35
N ARG A 74 -1.03 -1.56 1.14
CA ARG A 74 -2.41 -1.48 1.68
C ARG A 74 -2.42 -1.44 3.20
N VAL A 75 -1.62 -2.28 3.87
CA VAL A 75 -1.49 -2.25 5.33
C VAL A 75 -0.98 -0.89 5.82
N LEU A 76 -0.04 -0.27 5.10
CA LEU A 76 0.44 1.07 5.42
C LEU A 76 -0.67 2.13 5.27
N ALA A 77 -1.48 2.05 4.22
CA ALA A 77 -2.63 2.93 4.01
C ALA A 77 -3.63 2.82 5.18
N VAL A 78 -3.97 1.59 5.58
CA VAL A 78 -4.86 1.33 6.73
C VAL A 78 -4.29 1.87 8.04
N ARG A 79 -3.00 1.65 8.31
CA ARG A 79 -2.34 2.20 9.50
C ARG A 79 -2.34 3.72 9.52
N THR A 80 -2.14 4.34 8.35
CA THR A 80 -2.20 5.80 8.20
C THR A 80 -3.60 6.34 8.48
N ASP A 81 -4.64 5.67 7.98
CA ASP A 81 -6.03 6.08 8.24
C ASP A 81 -6.43 5.89 9.72
N ASN A 82 -6.01 4.79 10.35
CA ASN A 82 -6.22 4.57 11.79
C ASN A 82 -5.54 5.65 12.64
N GLY A 83 -4.31 6.05 12.27
CA GLY A 83 -3.60 7.16 12.91
C GLY A 83 -4.37 8.48 12.79
N ARG A 84 -4.87 8.78 11.58
CA ARG A 84 -5.72 9.96 11.32
C ARG A 84 -6.98 9.97 12.19
N ALA A 85 -7.74 8.88 12.22
CA ALA A 85 -8.96 8.77 13.02
C ALA A 85 -8.70 8.96 14.53
N THR A 86 -7.57 8.45 15.02
CA THR A 86 -7.15 8.61 16.42
C THR A 86 -6.86 10.08 16.75
N MET A 87 -6.14 10.78 15.87
CA MET A 87 -5.83 12.21 16.06
C MET A 87 -7.08 13.09 15.99
N THR A 88 -7.97 12.88 15.02
CA THR A 88 -9.25 13.62 14.96
C THR A 88 -10.09 13.42 16.22
N THR A 89 -10.09 12.21 16.79
CA THR A 89 -10.78 11.94 18.07
C THR A 89 -10.13 12.70 19.24
N ALA A 90 -8.80 12.73 19.29
CA ALA A 90 -8.05 13.45 20.32
C ALA A 90 -8.24 14.99 20.24
N GLU A 91 -8.26 15.54 19.02
CA GLU A 91 -8.56 16.95 18.76
C GLU A 91 -9.97 17.32 19.21
N LYS A 92 -10.97 16.50 18.87
CA LYS A 92 -12.35 16.71 19.30
C LYS A 92 -12.49 16.70 20.82
N LEU A 93 -11.91 15.70 21.49
CA LEU A 93 -11.92 15.62 22.96
C LEU A 93 -11.22 16.82 23.62
N SER A 94 -10.19 17.36 22.99
CA SER A 94 -9.50 18.55 23.47
C SER A 94 -10.35 19.81 23.28
N ALA A 95 -10.97 19.97 22.12
CA ALA A 95 -11.88 21.08 21.81
C ALA A 95 -13.11 21.10 22.75
N ASP A 96 -13.72 19.93 23.02
CA ASP A 96 -14.86 19.81 23.93
C ASP A 96 -14.49 20.25 25.36
N LYS A 97 -13.29 19.89 25.84
CA LYS A 97 -12.77 20.34 27.14
C LYS A 97 -12.54 21.86 27.17
N PHE A 98 -11.97 22.43 26.11
CA PHE A 98 -11.79 23.88 26.02
C PHE A 98 -13.13 24.63 26.02
N ALA A 99 -14.12 24.14 25.26
CA ALA A 99 -15.46 24.73 25.22
C ALA A 99 -16.15 24.70 26.59
N GLN A 100 -15.99 23.61 27.35
CA GLN A 100 -16.53 23.49 28.71
C GLN A 100 -15.87 24.49 29.69
N VAL A 101 -14.57 24.73 29.56
CA VAL A 101 -13.83 25.68 30.40
C VAL A 101 -14.18 27.14 30.08
N ILE A 102 -14.42 27.46 28.81
CA ILE A 102 -14.71 28.84 28.36
C ILE A 102 -16.21 29.19 28.50
N GLY A 103 -17.11 28.25 28.23
CA GLY A 103 -18.57 28.46 28.29
C GLY A 103 -19.20 28.30 29.67
N GLY A 104 -18.42 27.90 30.69
CA GLY A 104 -18.88 27.66 32.06
C GLY A 104 -18.76 28.86 33.03
N ARG A 105 -18.68 30.10 32.53
CA ARG A 105 -18.67 31.32 33.36
C ARG A 105 -19.93 32.15 33.16
#